data_AF-A0A1N7TAU3-F1
#
_entry.id   AF-A0A1N7TAU3-F1
#
_cell.length_a   1.000
_cell.length_b   1.000
_cell.length_c   1.000
_cell.angle_alpha   90.00
_cell.angle_beta   90.00
_cell.angle_gamma   90.00
#
_symmetry.space_group_name_H-M   'P 1'
#
loop_
_entity.id
_entity.type
_entity.pdbx_description
1 polymer ?
#
loop_
_entity_poly.entity_id
_entity_poly.type
_entity_poly.pdbx_seq_one_letter_code
_entity_poly.pdbx_strand_id
1 'polypeptide(L)'
;MRIICTYVVLFAVAYASAEKRFLNNYACGIDSTIANSIKAQLKIDEGYKTVIYRDSKGYLTFGIGHLITHNDPEYGKPAGTHVSTSRIDSAFQSDFTAAVNTFHSIFPHCSSLPREVKEIIVNMAFNLGGGLRNFHNFISAVNSHNWSKAADEMVNSAWYHQVGNRSVRLVARMRAV
;
A
#
# COMPACT_ATOMS: atom_id res chain seq x y z
N MET A 1 -52.87 -11.16 8.24
CA MET A 1 -52.07 -10.13 7.51
C MET A 1 -51.07 -9.52 8.49
N ARG A 2 -49.76 -9.73 8.28
CA ARG A 2 -48.57 -9.19 9.01
C ARG A 2 -47.56 -10.29 9.43
N ILE A 3 -47.01 -11.07 8.48
CA ILE A 3 -45.84 -11.95 8.78
C ILE A 3 -44.89 -12.04 7.57
N ILE A 4 -44.66 -10.95 6.82
CA ILE A 4 -43.73 -10.98 5.66
C ILE A 4 -42.71 -9.83 5.67
N CYS A 5 -42.74 -8.90 6.64
CA CYS A 5 -41.89 -7.70 6.57
C CYS A 5 -40.63 -7.74 7.46
N THR A 6 -40.51 -8.67 8.41
CA THR A 6 -39.38 -8.65 9.38
C THR A 6 -38.20 -9.54 8.99
N TYR A 7 -38.40 -10.60 8.20
CA TYR A 7 -37.33 -11.56 7.87
C TYR A 7 -36.35 -11.05 6.81
N VAL A 8 -36.80 -10.18 5.89
CA VAL A 8 -35.95 -9.64 4.82
C VAL A 8 -34.92 -8.65 5.35
N VAL A 9 -35.27 -7.87 6.39
CA VAL A 9 -34.36 -6.89 6.99
C VAL A 9 -33.29 -7.57 7.86
N LEU A 10 -33.63 -8.66 8.55
CA LEU A 10 -32.67 -9.42 9.37
C LEU A 10 -31.63 -10.16 8.51
N PHE A 11 -31.99 -10.64 7.31
CA PHE A 11 -31.02 -11.20 6.37
C PHE A 11 -30.10 -10.11 5.77
N ALA A 12 -30.61 -8.92 5.41
CA ALA A 12 -29.74 -7.87 4.85
C ALA A 12 -28.68 -7.35 5.85
N VAL A 13 -29.02 -7.24 7.14
CA VAL A 13 -28.09 -6.76 8.18
C VAL A 13 -27.07 -7.85 8.59
N ALA A 14 -27.43 -9.14 8.47
CA ALA A 14 -26.52 -10.26 8.71
C ALA A 14 -25.48 -10.40 7.59
N TYR A 15 -25.86 -10.18 6.32
CA TYR A 15 -24.91 -10.27 5.19
C TYR A 15 -23.96 -9.07 5.13
N ALA A 16 -24.44 -7.86 5.46
CA ALA A 16 -23.59 -6.67 5.57
C ALA A 16 -22.59 -6.71 6.75
N SER A 17 -22.79 -7.61 7.72
CA SER A 17 -21.88 -7.82 8.87
C SER A 17 -21.06 -9.10 8.79
N ALA A 18 -21.45 -10.08 7.98
CA ALA A 18 -20.68 -11.31 7.74
C ALA A 18 -19.59 -11.15 6.66
N GLU A 19 -19.80 -10.29 5.64
CA GLU A 19 -18.76 -9.98 4.64
C GLU A 19 -17.68 -9.02 5.17
N LYS A 20 -17.99 -8.22 6.19
CA LYS A 20 -17.01 -7.39 6.91
C LYS A 20 -16.12 -8.16 7.89
N ARG A 21 -16.34 -9.47 8.05
CA ARG A 21 -15.73 -10.30 9.10
C ARG A 21 -14.70 -11.30 8.59
N PHE A 22 -14.58 -11.51 7.28
CA PHE A 22 -13.48 -12.27 6.68
C PHE A 22 -12.33 -11.33 6.28
N LEU A 23 -11.30 -11.29 7.12
CA LEU A 23 -9.88 -11.11 6.74
C LEU A 23 -9.42 -9.75 6.16
N ASN A 24 -9.63 -8.64 6.87
CA ASN A 24 -8.78 -7.44 6.68
C ASN A 24 -7.51 -7.50 7.56
N ASN A 25 -6.97 -8.70 7.77
CA ASN A 25 -5.65 -8.87 8.36
C ASN A 25 -4.72 -9.32 7.24
N TYR A 26 -3.87 -8.41 6.79
CA TYR A 26 -2.78 -8.78 5.91
C TYR A 26 -1.68 -9.47 6.74
N ALA A 27 -0.69 -10.05 6.06
CA ALA A 27 0.50 -10.56 6.73
C ALA A 27 1.16 -9.49 7.63
N CYS A 28 2.02 -9.92 8.55
CA CYS A 28 2.75 -9.03 9.46
C CYS A 28 1.91 -8.29 10.51
N GLY A 29 0.68 -8.75 10.76
CA GLY A 29 -0.24 -8.08 11.71
C GLY A 29 -0.63 -6.68 11.25
N ILE A 30 -0.72 -6.47 9.93
CA ILE A 30 -1.27 -5.26 9.34
C ILE A 30 -2.79 -5.39 9.33
N ASP A 31 -3.46 -4.57 10.14
CA ASP A 31 -4.91 -4.47 10.18
C ASP A 31 -5.43 -3.36 9.24
N SER A 32 -6.74 -3.20 9.18
CA SER A 32 -7.39 -2.15 8.39
C SER A 32 -7.02 -0.72 8.84
N THR A 33 -6.69 -0.51 10.11
CA THR A 33 -6.29 0.81 10.63
C THR A 33 -4.92 1.21 10.08
N ILE A 34 -3.96 0.27 10.10
CA ILE A 34 -2.63 0.48 9.52
C ILE A 34 -2.73 0.64 8.00
N ALA A 35 -3.50 -0.21 7.33
CA ALA A 35 -3.70 -0.11 5.88
C ALA A 35 -4.30 1.25 5.47
N ASN A 36 -5.29 1.75 6.22
CA ASN A 36 -5.88 3.07 5.98
C ASN A 36 -4.89 4.22 6.23
N SER A 37 -4.04 4.11 7.25
CA SER A 37 -2.95 5.08 7.52
C SER A 37 -2.00 5.16 6.31
N ILE A 38 -1.55 4.01 5.81
CA ILE A 38 -0.64 3.94 4.66
C ILE A 38 -1.34 4.47 3.40
N LYS A 39 -2.60 4.11 3.16
CA LYS A 39 -3.40 4.62 2.02
C LYS A 39 -3.49 6.15 2.05
N ALA A 40 -3.71 6.76 3.22
CA ALA A 40 -3.77 8.22 3.36
C ALA A 40 -2.42 8.86 3.01
N GLN A 41 -1.30 8.27 3.44
CA GLN A 41 0.04 8.76 3.10
C GLN A 41 0.33 8.60 1.60
N LEU A 42 0.01 7.45 1.01
CA LEU A 42 0.21 7.19 -0.41
C LEU A 42 -0.61 8.15 -1.30
N LYS A 43 -1.82 8.53 -0.88
CA LYS A 43 -2.59 9.58 -1.57
C LYS A 43 -1.89 10.94 -1.57
N ILE A 44 -1.12 11.26 -0.53
CA ILE A 44 -0.34 12.49 -0.47
C ILE A 44 0.89 12.37 -1.37
N ASP A 45 1.55 11.21 -1.38
CA ASP A 45 2.78 10.96 -2.14
C ASP A 45 2.55 10.85 -3.65
N GLU A 46 1.56 10.05 -4.05
CA GLU A 46 1.28 9.69 -5.45
C GLU A 46 0.16 10.53 -6.05
N GLY A 47 -0.66 11.16 -5.20
CA GLY A 47 -1.93 11.77 -5.60
C GLY A 47 -3.07 10.76 -5.76
N TYR A 48 -4.22 11.27 -6.19
CA TYR A 48 -5.40 10.49 -6.55
C TYR A 48 -5.98 11.02 -7.87
N LYS A 49 -5.97 10.20 -8.91
CA LYS A 49 -6.47 10.60 -10.24
C LYS A 49 -7.54 9.61 -10.74
N THR A 50 -8.70 10.15 -11.12
CA THR A 50 -9.83 9.40 -11.70
C THR A 50 -9.71 9.20 -13.21
N VAL A 51 -8.57 9.57 -13.79
CA VAL A 51 -8.27 9.41 -15.21
C VAL A 51 -6.90 8.76 -15.37
N ILE A 52 -6.70 8.07 -16.49
CA ILE A 52 -5.38 7.58 -16.90
C ILE A 52 -4.46 8.77 -17.16
N TYR A 53 -3.23 8.73 -16.66
CA TYR A 53 -2.21 9.76 -16.84
C TYR A 53 -0.84 9.12 -17.10
N ARG A 54 0.12 9.93 -17.56
CA ARG A 54 1.52 9.49 -17.65
C ARG A 54 2.27 9.84 -16.37
N ASP A 55 3.00 8.87 -15.81
CA ASP A 55 3.90 9.09 -14.69
C ASP A 55 5.18 9.84 -15.13
N SER A 56 6.10 10.08 -14.19
CA SER A 56 7.37 10.75 -14.46
C SER A 56 8.31 9.98 -15.40
N LYS A 57 8.07 8.67 -15.58
CA LYS A 57 8.81 7.79 -16.49
C LYS A 57 8.09 7.61 -17.84
N GLY A 58 6.92 8.23 -18.02
CA GLY A 58 6.11 8.20 -19.24
C GLY A 58 5.14 7.01 -19.34
N TYR A 59 5.07 6.15 -18.32
CA TYR A 59 4.16 5.00 -18.28
C TYR A 59 2.73 5.41 -17.96
N LEU A 60 1.75 4.64 -18.47
CA LEU A 60 0.34 4.90 -18.20
C LEU A 60 -0.05 4.36 -16.83
N THR A 61 -0.67 5.22 -16.02
CA THR A 61 -0.99 4.99 -14.61
C THR A 61 -2.39 5.54 -14.31
N PHE A 62 -3.09 5.02 -13.30
CA PHE A 62 -4.31 5.63 -12.78
C PHE A 62 -4.42 5.53 -11.26
N GLY A 63 -5.43 6.18 -10.67
CA GLY A 63 -5.75 6.01 -9.26
C GLY A 63 -4.67 6.55 -8.33
N ILE A 64 -4.17 5.69 -7.44
CA ILE A 64 -3.08 5.97 -6.48
C ILE A 64 -1.83 5.23 -6.98
N GLY A 65 -1.19 5.78 -8.03
CA GLY A 65 0.07 5.25 -8.56
C GLY A 65 0.01 3.84 -9.20
N HIS A 66 -1.16 3.35 -9.61
CA HIS A 66 -1.28 2.02 -10.21
C HIS A 66 -0.80 2.00 -11.66
N LEU A 67 0.30 1.29 -11.93
CA LEU A 67 0.85 1.09 -13.28
C LEU A 67 -0.05 0.16 -14.10
N ILE A 68 -0.50 0.61 -15.27
CA ILE A 68 -1.32 -0.21 -16.16
C ILE A 68 -0.45 -1.29 -16.81
N THR A 69 -0.86 -2.54 -16.63
CA THR A 69 -0.24 -3.72 -17.23
C THR A 69 -1.16 -4.37 -18.25
N HIS A 70 -0.67 -5.37 -18.97
CA HIS A 70 -1.45 -6.14 -19.96
C HIS A 70 -2.65 -6.88 -19.35
N ASN A 71 -2.64 -7.11 -18.03
CA ASN A 71 -3.71 -7.79 -17.32
C ASN A 71 -4.84 -6.84 -16.90
N ASP A 72 -4.64 -5.53 -17.04
CA ASP A 72 -5.61 -4.53 -16.62
C ASP A 72 -6.65 -4.25 -17.72
N PRO A 73 -7.93 -4.07 -17.37
CA PRO A 73 -8.97 -3.64 -18.32
C PRO A 73 -8.68 -2.29 -18.97
N GLU A 74 -7.79 -1.50 -18.37
CA GLU A 74 -7.33 -0.21 -18.86
C GLU A 74 -6.19 -0.32 -19.89
N TYR A 75 -5.65 -1.51 -20.13
CA TYR A 75 -4.57 -1.71 -21.09
C TYR A 75 -4.95 -1.24 -22.49
N GLY A 76 -4.05 -0.48 -23.13
CA GLY A 76 -4.25 0.09 -24.45
C GLY A 76 -5.16 1.33 -24.50
N LYS A 77 -5.77 1.75 -23.38
CA LYS A 77 -6.59 2.96 -23.34
C LYS A 77 -5.71 4.23 -23.29
N PRO A 78 -6.11 5.32 -23.96
CA PRO A 78 -5.32 6.56 -23.94
C PRO A 78 -5.39 7.28 -22.60
N ALA A 79 -4.38 8.11 -22.32
CA ALA A 79 -4.41 9.07 -21.23
C ALA A 79 -5.65 9.98 -21.32
N GLY A 80 -6.23 10.34 -20.18
CA GLY A 80 -7.50 11.06 -20.05
C GLY A 80 -8.73 10.14 -19.94
N THR A 81 -8.60 8.84 -20.20
CA THR A 81 -9.70 7.90 -20.01
C THR A 81 -10.13 7.83 -18.55
N HIS A 82 -11.42 7.99 -18.28
CA HIS A 82 -11.97 7.92 -16.93
C HIS A 82 -11.95 6.49 -16.36
N VAL A 83 -11.61 6.36 -15.07
CA VAL A 83 -11.60 5.13 -14.30
C VAL A 83 -12.51 5.30 -13.09
N SER A 84 -13.41 4.34 -12.85
CA SER A 84 -14.33 4.42 -11.71
C SER A 84 -13.60 4.37 -10.38
N THR A 85 -14.18 4.99 -9.35
CA THR A 85 -13.65 4.96 -7.98
C THR A 85 -13.53 3.52 -7.45
N SER A 86 -14.52 2.66 -7.75
CA SER A 86 -14.49 1.24 -7.39
C SER A 86 -13.31 0.48 -8.01
N ARG A 87 -12.95 0.79 -9.27
CA ARG A 87 -11.80 0.21 -9.94
C ARG A 87 -10.48 0.73 -9.37
N ILE A 88 -10.42 2.01 -9.02
CA ILE A 88 -9.25 2.59 -8.33
C ILE A 88 -9.03 1.92 -6.98
N ASP A 89 -10.09 1.72 -6.21
CA ASP A 89 -10.00 1.06 -4.91
C ASP A 89 -9.60 -0.41 -5.04
N SER A 90 -10.10 -1.14 -6.05
CA SER A 90 -9.69 -2.53 -6.30
C SER A 90 -8.25 -2.65 -6.78
N ALA A 91 -7.79 -1.74 -7.66
CA ALA A 91 -6.40 -1.68 -8.09
C ALA A 91 -5.46 -1.41 -6.92
N PHE A 92 -5.78 -0.39 -6.10
CA PHE A 92 -5.02 -0.07 -4.89
C PHE A 92 -4.96 -1.27 -3.93
N GLN A 93 -6.07 -1.97 -3.72
CA GLN A 93 -6.11 -3.14 -2.86
C GLN A 93 -5.15 -4.24 -3.34
N SER A 94 -5.07 -4.47 -4.65
CA SER A 94 -4.16 -5.43 -5.26
C SER A 94 -2.70 -5.02 -5.05
N ASP A 95 -2.35 -3.77 -5.40
CA ASP A 95 -0.99 -3.25 -5.26
C ASP A 95 -0.52 -3.23 -3.80
N PHE A 96 -1.41 -2.82 -2.90
CA PHE A 96 -1.14 -2.81 -1.46
C PHE A 96 -0.91 -4.23 -0.92
N THR A 97 -1.72 -5.19 -1.36
CA THR A 97 -1.52 -6.61 -1.00
C THR A 97 -0.17 -7.12 -1.50
N ALA A 98 0.24 -6.76 -2.73
CA ALA A 98 1.55 -7.10 -3.28
C ALA A 98 2.70 -6.46 -2.48
N ALA A 99 2.54 -5.22 -2.03
CA ALA A 99 3.50 -4.53 -1.18
C ALA A 99 3.66 -5.22 0.19
N VAL A 100 2.54 -5.60 0.83
CA VAL A 100 2.57 -6.34 2.10
C VAL A 100 3.19 -7.73 1.92
N ASN A 101 2.89 -8.43 0.83
CA ASN A 101 3.52 -9.72 0.55
C ASN A 101 5.03 -9.60 0.31
N THR A 102 5.46 -8.53 -0.37
CA THR A 102 6.89 -8.22 -0.53
C THR A 102 7.53 -7.98 0.83
N PHE A 103 6.92 -7.13 1.67
CA PHE A 103 7.37 -6.89 3.04
C PHE A 103 7.51 -8.19 3.86
N HIS A 104 6.47 -9.02 3.89
CA HIS A 104 6.47 -10.29 4.60
C HIS A 104 7.56 -11.25 4.10
N SER A 105 7.78 -11.31 2.79
CA SER A 105 8.80 -12.18 2.22
C SER A 105 10.24 -11.73 2.54
N ILE A 106 10.45 -10.45 2.85
CA ILE A 106 11.76 -9.91 3.26
C ILE A 106 11.94 -10.07 4.77
N PHE A 107 10.86 -9.91 5.53
CA PHE A 107 10.85 -9.99 7.00
C PHE A 107 9.82 -11.02 7.48
N PRO A 108 10.13 -12.33 7.49
CA PRO A 108 9.17 -13.36 7.90
C PRO A 108 8.62 -13.20 9.32
N HIS A 109 9.39 -12.56 10.22
CA HIS A 109 8.98 -12.27 11.60
C HIS A 109 8.45 -10.84 11.79
N CYS A 110 8.02 -10.20 10.71
CA CYS A 110 7.54 -8.82 10.68
C CYS A 110 6.43 -8.48 11.68
N SER A 111 5.66 -9.46 12.18
CA SER A 111 4.59 -9.23 13.16
C SER A 111 5.07 -8.56 14.45
N SER A 112 6.34 -8.78 14.86
CA SER A 112 6.92 -8.17 16.06
C SER A 112 7.47 -6.75 15.84
N LEU A 113 7.56 -6.29 14.59
CA LEU A 113 8.09 -4.96 14.30
C LEU A 113 7.14 -3.86 14.81
N PRO A 114 7.68 -2.70 15.24
CA PRO A 114 6.86 -1.56 15.62
C PRO A 114 5.93 -1.14 14.47
N ARG A 115 4.74 -0.61 14.81
CA ARG A 115 3.76 -0.14 13.82
C ARG A 115 4.38 0.85 12.84
N GLU A 116 5.18 1.79 13.34
CA GLU A 116 5.80 2.84 12.52
C GLU A 116 6.76 2.25 11.48
N VAL A 117 7.58 1.28 11.89
CA VAL A 117 8.50 0.55 11.00
C VAL A 117 7.73 -0.20 9.92
N LYS A 118 6.63 -0.87 10.28
CA LYS A 118 5.74 -1.57 9.33
C LYS A 118 5.17 -0.60 8.29
N GLU A 119 4.64 0.55 8.72
CA GLU A 119 4.07 1.56 7.81
C GLU A 119 5.12 2.09 6.83
N ILE A 120 6.33 2.39 7.32
CA ILE A 120 7.43 2.88 6.48
C ILE A 120 7.84 1.82 5.44
N ILE A 121 8.07 0.58 5.86
CA ILE A 121 8.55 -0.48 4.97
C ILE A 121 7.48 -0.84 3.93
N VAL A 122 6.20 -0.93 4.30
CA VAL A 122 5.12 -1.20 3.34
C VAL A 122 4.97 -0.03 2.36
N ASN A 123 5.09 1.22 2.81
CA ASN A 123 5.09 2.39 1.93
C ASN A 123 6.27 2.32 0.93
N MET A 124 7.48 1.98 1.37
CA MET A 124 8.63 1.76 0.48
C MET A 124 8.38 0.61 -0.49
N ALA A 125 7.85 -0.53 -0.02
CA ALA A 125 7.52 -1.69 -0.84
C ALA A 125 6.47 -1.36 -1.91
N PHE A 126 5.51 -0.48 -1.63
CA PHE A 126 4.53 -0.02 -2.61
C PHE A 126 5.19 0.74 -3.77
N ASN A 127 6.22 1.54 -3.49
CA ASN A 127 6.94 2.30 -4.52
C ASN A 127 7.98 1.48 -5.28
N LEU A 128 8.72 0.65 -4.57
CA LEU A 128 9.87 -0.09 -5.11
C LEU A 128 9.49 -1.47 -5.65
N GLY A 129 8.35 -2.01 -5.24
CA GLY A 129 8.00 -3.42 -5.43
C GLY A 129 9.14 -4.33 -4.94
N GLY A 130 9.50 -5.31 -5.78
CA GLY A 130 10.60 -6.24 -5.50
C GLY A 130 11.98 -5.59 -5.36
N GLY A 131 12.17 -4.34 -5.82
CA GLY A 131 13.44 -3.62 -5.70
C GLY A 131 13.88 -3.39 -4.25
N LEU A 132 12.95 -3.42 -3.29
CA LEU A 132 13.25 -3.33 -1.86
C LEU A 132 14.21 -4.44 -1.39
N ARG A 133 14.22 -5.61 -2.06
CA ARG A 133 15.12 -6.73 -1.73
C ARG A 133 16.62 -6.38 -1.86
N ASN A 134 16.93 -5.37 -2.66
CA ASN A 134 18.32 -4.94 -2.89
C ASN A 134 18.85 -4.01 -1.79
N PHE A 135 18.01 -3.60 -0.84
CA PHE A 135 18.39 -2.74 0.27
C PHE A 135 19.04 -3.55 1.40
N HIS A 136 20.09 -4.29 1.10
CA HIS A 136 20.67 -5.30 2.00
C HIS A 136 21.07 -4.75 3.38
N ASN A 137 21.73 -3.58 3.41
CA ASN A 137 22.15 -2.96 4.66
C ASN A 137 20.96 -2.44 5.49
N PHE A 138 19.97 -1.86 4.83
CA PHE A 138 18.71 -1.45 5.48
C PHE A 138 17.98 -2.66 6.08
N ILE A 139 17.86 -3.75 5.31
CA ILE A 139 17.24 -4.99 5.78
C ILE A 139 18.00 -5.54 6.99
N SER A 140 19.34 -5.55 6.95
CA SER A 140 20.16 -5.96 8.09
C SER A 140 19.93 -5.06 9.31
N ALA A 141 19.88 -3.74 9.14
CA ALA A 141 19.63 -2.80 10.22
C ALA A 141 18.25 -2.98 10.85
N VAL A 142 17.21 -3.20 10.03
CA VAL A 142 15.85 -3.50 10.51
C VAL A 142 15.81 -4.82 11.30
N ASN A 143 16.46 -5.88 10.80
CA ASN A 143 16.54 -7.17 11.51
C ASN A 143 17.27 -7.06 12.85
N SER A 144 18.25 -6.17 12.97
CA SER A 144 18.96 -5.87 14.22
C SER A 144 18.27 -4.80 15.08
N HIS A 145 17.08 -4.34 14.69
CA HIS A 145 16.32 -3.27 15.36
C HIS A 145 17.11 -1.96 15.52
N ASN A 146 18.07 -1.69 14.62
CA ASN A 146 18.87 -0.48 14.61
C ASN A 146 18.24 0.56 13.68
N TRP A 147 17.26 1.31 14.21
CA TRP A 147 16.44 2.24 13.42
C TRP A 147 17.21 3.45 12.91
N SER A 148 18.18 3.96 13.69
CA SER A 148 19.08 5.03 13.24
C SER A 148 19.88 4.57 12.01
N LYS A 149 20.47 3.37 12.07
CA LYS A 149 21.20 2.81 10.93
C LYS A 149 20.26 2.52 9.75
N ALA A 150 19.06 2.01 10.01
CA ALA A 150 18.06 1.79 8.96
C ALA A 150 17.72 3.11 8.24
N ALA A 151 17.52 4.21 8.98
CA ALA A 151 17.30 5.52 8.39
C ALA A 151 18.49 6.02 7.56
N ASP A 152 19.72 5.79 8.02
CA ASP A 152 20.92 6.16 7.26
C ASP A 152 21.05 5.35 5.97
N GLU A 153 20.71 4.06 5.99
CA GLU A 153 20.67 3.22 4.78
C GLU A 153 19.51 3.58 3.85
N MET A 154 18.40 4.11 4.37
CA MET A 154 17.35 4.71 3.52
C MET A 154 17.87 5.94 2.78
N VAL A 155 18.62 6.82 3.45
CA VAL A 155 19.25 8.00 2.84
C VAL A 155 20.33 7.59 1.83
N ASN A 156 21.12 6.57 2.15
CA ASN A 156 22.16 6.02 1.28
C ASN A 156 21.59 5.12 0.17
N SER A 157 20.61 5.63 -0.59
CA SER A 157 19.98 4.89 -1.67
C SER A 157 19.59 5.81 -2.82
N ALA A 158 19.60 5.28 -4.05
CA ALA A 158 19.11 6.02 -5.21
C ALA A 158 17.62 6.39 -5.05
N TRP A 159 16.85 5.53 -4.38
CA TRP A 159 15.45 5.77 -4.06
C TRP A 159 15.24 7.09 -3.33
N TYR A 160 16.09 7.41 -2.34
CA TYR A 160 15.99 8.64 -1.56
C TYR A 160 15.95 9.89 -2.45
N HIS A 161 16.82 9.92 -3.46
CA HIS A 161 16.92 11.05 -4.40
C HIS A 161 15.82 11.04 -5.47
N GLN A 162 15.27 9.86 -5.80
CA GLN A 162 14.26 9.72 -6.86
C GLN A 162 12.85 10.14 -6.43
N VAL A 163 12.47 9.92 -5.16
CA VAL A 163 11.09 10.15 -4.69
C VAL A 163 10.90 11.46 -3.92
N GLY A 164 11.94 12.30 -3.84
CA GLY A 164 11.88 13.65 -3.29
C GLY A 164 11.36 13.71 -1.85
N ASN A 165 10.37 14.56 -1.58
CA ASN A 165 9.87 14.82 -0.21
C ASN A 165 9.32 13.58 0.51
N ARG A 166 8.88 12.55 -0.24
CA ARG A 166 8.42 11.29 0.34
C ARG A 166 9.51 10.62 1.16
N SER A 167 10.71 10.47 0.60
CA SER A 167 11.82 9.78 1.28
C SER A 167 12.25 10.54 2.52
N VAL A 168 12.33 11.88 2.44
CA VAL A 168 12.65 12.76 3.59
C VAL A 168 11.69 12.51 4.75
N ARG A 169 10.38 12.48 4.48
CA ARG A 169 9.37 12.24 5.52
C ARG A 169 9.49 10.84 6.12
N LEU A 170 9.66 9.81 5.30
CA LEU A 170 9.78 8.42 5.79
C LEU A 170 11.07 8.21 6.60
N VAL A 171 12.19 8.83 6.20
CA VAL A 171 13.44 8.81 6.97
C VAL A 171 13.27 9.49 8.33
N ALA A 172 12.62 10.65 8.37
CA ALA A 172 12.35 11.35 9.63
C ALA A 172 11.51 10.49 10.60
N ARG A 173 10.52 9.78 10.06
CA ARG A 173 9.71 8.82 10.82
C ARG A 173 10.53 7.64 11.32
N MET A 174 11.39 7.05 10.49
CA MET A 174 12.27 5.94 10.89
C MET A 174 13.24 6.35 12.00
N ARG A 175 13.76 7.60 11.96
CA ARG A 175 14.63 8.14 13.02
C ARG A 175 13.93 8.39 14.35
N ALA A 176 12.60 8.48 14.35
CA ALA A 176 11.78 8.75 15.54
C ALA A 176 11.21 7.47 16.19
N VAL A 177 11.57 6.29 15.68
CA VAL A 177 11.25 4.98 16.26
C VAL A 177 12.16 4.70 17.45
#